data_AF-A0A1F2RSK2-F1
#
_entry.id   AF-A0A1F2RSK2-F1
#
_cell.length_a   1.000
_cell.length_b   1.000
_cell.length_c   1.000
_cell.angle_alpha   90.00
_cell.angle_beta   90.00
_cell.angle_gamma   90.00
#
_symmetry.space_group_name_H-M   'P 1'
#
loop_
_entity.id
_entity.type
_entity.pdbx_description
1 polymer ?
#
loop_
_entity_poly.entity_id
_entity_poly.type
_entity_poly.pdbx_seq_one_letter_code
_entity_poly.pdbx_strand_id
1 'polypeptide(L)'
;MATQRGWLVLPGFLAILLTAALPAEGQNTAALERQLTRRVDEYYKLFVSGEWRKVQDYITEDSYDIWLAQPKNTIQSYEIKEVKVAPDRKQADVTVAATFLIPQFPAPLTQPQRSQWVYQKRQWFVRLPTPRDINDIFKEVFGTKGPASQPQPVLSPLRFDQNPIRLPGREGAGEITVQVPFQNETTTVVTVKDLSTNCPCLKAEVDKTEVQPGEKGILTVTYRTPASDSPSRRLVVQATLSPTMFLLDLPVEFSNE
;
A
#
# COMPACT_ATOMS: atom_id res chain seq x y z
N MET A 1 -33.18 78.60 -60.66
CA MET A 1 -33.73 77.44 -61.40
C MET A 1 -32.66 76.36 -61.40
N ALA A 2 -32.86 75.08 -61.13
CA ALA A 2 -33.92 74.26 -60.56
C ALA A 2 -33.31 72.85 -60.52
N THR A 3 -33.52 72.06 -59.45
CA THR A 3 -33.41 70.57 -59.40
C THR A 3 -32.01 69.96 -59.68
N GLN A 4 -31.51 68.95 -58.96
CA GLN A 4 -32.14 67.67 -58.71
C GLN A 4 -31.42 66.89 -57.57
N ARG A 5 -32.21 66.19 -56.76
CA ARG A 5 -31.82 65.25 -55.70
C ARG A 5 -31.17 63.99 -56.29
N GLY A 6 -30.19 63.45 -55.59
CA GLY A 6 -29.73 62.06 -55.74
C GLY A 6 -29.16 61.54 -54.42
N TRP A 7 -29.99 60.90 -53.60
CA TRP A 7 -29.57 60.15 -52.43
C TRP A 7 -29.13 58.75 -52.88
N LEU A 8 -27.86 58.39 -52.65
CA LEU A 8 -27.40 57.01 -52.71
C LEU A 8 -27.57 56.38 -51.34
N VAL A 9 -28.56 55.50 -51.24
CA VAL A 9 -28.81 54.64 -50.08
C VAL A 9 -27.74 53.56 -50.06
N LEU A 10 -26.87 53.58 -49.06
CA LEU A 10 -26.01 52.47 -48.67
C LEU A 10 -26.87 51.34 -48.08
N PRO A 11 -26.81 50.09 -48.56
CA PRO A 11 -27.31 48.97 -47.78
C PRO A 11 -26.25 48.60 -46.74
N GLY A 12 -26.44 49.12 -45.52
CA GLY A 12 -25.71 48.65 -44.35
C GLY A 12 -26.09 47.20 -44.04
N PHE A 13 -25.23 46.26 -44.42
CA PHE A 13 -25.23 44.93 -43.83
C PHE A 13 -24.77 45.05 -42.39
N LEU A 14 -25.74 45.14 -41.48
CA LEU A 14 -25.52 44.99 -40.05
C LEU A 14 -25.19 43.51 -39.79
N ALA A 15 -23.91 43.16 -39.82
CA ALA A 15 -23.42 41.89 -39.33
C ALA A 15 -23.63 41.88 -37.80
N ILE A 16 -24.73 41.28 -37.35
CA ILE A 16 -24.95 40.95 -35.95
C ILE A 16 -23.95 39.84 -35.61
N LEU A 17 -22.77 40.24 -35.14
CA LEU A 17 -21.85 39.35 -34.45
C LEU A 17 -22.51 38.93 -33.13
N LEU A 18 -23.20 37.78 -33.16
CA LEU A 18 -23.57 37.02 -31.98
C LEU A 18 -22.26 36.62 -31.28
N THR A 19 -21.76 37.50 -30.42
CA THR A 19 -20.75 37.13 -29.43
C THR A 19 -21.49 36.32 -28.37
N ALA A 20 -21.49 34.99 -28.54
CA ALA A 20 -21.84 34.09 -27.47
C ALA A 20 -20.84 34.32 -26.34
N ALA A 21 -21.21 35.17 -25.37
CA ALA A 21 -20.48 35.31 -24.13
C ALA A 21 -20.52 33.95 -23.45
N LEU A 22 -19.41 33.22 -23.49
CA LEU A 22 -19.19 32.08 -22.62
C LEU A 22 -19.58 32.50 -21.20
N PRO A 23 -20.38 31.71 -20.47
CA PRO A 23 -20.81 32.08 -19.13
C PRO A 23 -19.56 32.40 -18.30
N ALA A 24 -19.55 33.57 -17.66
CA ALA A 24 -18.40 34.08 -16.90
C ALA A 24 -17.88 33.09 -15.84
N GLU A 25 -18.70 32.13 -15.43
CA GLU A 25 -18.34 31.00 -14.59
C GLU A 25 -17.27 30.08 -15.21
N GLY A 26 -17.34 29.77 -16.51
CA GLY A 26 -16.37 28.90 -17.17
C GLY A 26 -14.98 29.52 -17.29
N GLN A 27 -14.91 30.84 -17.49
CA GLN A 27 -13.62 31.54 -17.55
C GLN A 27 -12.90 31.60 -16.20
N ASN A 28 -13.66 31.70 -15.10
CA ASN A 28 -13.09 31.74 -13.75
C ASN A 28 -12.60 30.35 -13.31
N THR A 29 -13.36 29.29 -13.58
CA THR A 29 -12.94 27.90 -13.28
C THR A 29 -11.67 27.52 -14.05
N ALA A 30 -11.59 27.84 -15.35
CA ALA A 30 -10.38 27.57 -16.14
C ALA A 30 -9.15 28.36 -15.67
N ALA A 31 -9.34 29.53 -15.03
CA ALA A 31 -8.24 30.27 -14.41
C ALA A 31 -7.77 29.60 -13.12
N LEU A 32 -8.71 29.13 -12.29
CA LEU A 32 -8.43 28.38 -11.07
C LEU A 32 -7.74 27.05 -11.35
N GLU A 33 -8.18 26.31 -12.38
CA GLU A 33 -7.54 25.07 -12.84
C GLU A 33 -6.10 25.33 -13.28
N ARG A 34 -5.86 26.36 -14.11
CA ARG A 34 -4.49 26.73 -14.50
C ARG A 34 -3.60 27.12 -13.32
N GLN A 35 -4.17 27.81 -12.32
CA GLN A 35 -3.46 28.11 -11.08
C GLN A 35 -3.11 26.83 -10.30
N LEU A 36 -4.09 25.93 -10.17
CA LEU A 36 -3.92 24.66 -9.48
C LEU A 36 -2.91 23.76 -10.19
N THR A 37 -2.95 23.65 -11.52
CA THR A 37 -1.98 22.85 -12.31
C THR A 37 -0.54 23.29 -12.02
N ARG A 38 -0.28 24.61 -11.99
CA ARG A 38 1.06 25.11 -11.61
C ARG A 38 1.43 24.75 -10.17
N ARG A 39 0.49 24.86 -9.25
CA ARG A 39 0.72 24.52 -7.84
C ARG A 39 1.01 23.03 -7.64
N VAL A 40 0.28 22.17 -8.35
CA VAL A 40 0.49 20.71 -8.38
C VAL A 40 1.85 20.39 -8.97
N ASP A 41 2.23 21.03 -10.07
CA ASP A 41 3.54 20.85 -10.70
C ASP A 41 4.69 21.19 -9.74
N GLU A 42 4.62 22.35 -9.06
CA GLU A 42 5.58 22.72 -8.02
C GLU A 42 5.64 21.68 -6.89
N TYR A 43 4.47 21.24 -6.41
CA TYR A 43 4.37 20.24 -5.34
C TYR A 43 5.06 18.93 -5.73
N TYR A 44 4.74 18.35 -6.89
CA TYR A 44 5.31 17.08 -7.33
C TYR A 44 6.81 17.18 -7.71
N LYS A 45 7.30 18.35 -8.13
CA LYS A 45 8.75 18.58 -8.31
C LYS A 45 9.54 18.35 -7.03
N LEU A 46 8.99 18.71 -5.88
CA LEU A 46 9.63 18.46 -4.58
C LEU A 46 9.77 16.95 -4.30
N PHE A 47 8.86 16.12 -4.83
CA PHE A 47 8.96 14.66 -4.71
C PHE A 47 10.03 14.07 -5.62
N VAL A 48 10.25 14.69 -6.78
CA VAL A 48 11.35 14.31 -7.70
C VAL A 48 12.70 14.75 -7.13
N SER A 49 12.80 15.97 -6.60
CA SER A 49 14.05 16.51 -6.04
C SER A 49 14.36 16.03 -4.63
N GLY A 50 13.41 15.38 -3.93
CA GLY A 50 13.57 14.93 -2.56
C GLY A 50 13.57 16.06 -1.52
N GLU A 51 13.07 17.25 -1.88
CA GLU A 51 13.03 18.44 -1.02
C GLU A 51 11.82 18.43 -0.07
N TRP A 52 11.67 17.35 0.68
CA TRP A 52 10.50 17.05 1.53
C TRP A 52 10.11 18.14 2.51
N ARG A 53 11.10 18.89 3.03
CA ARG A 53 10.85 19.97 3.98
C ARG A 53 10.02 21.09 3.38
N LYS A 54 10.14 21.35 2.07
CA LYS A 54 9.38 22.41 1.38
C LYS A 54 7.92 22.01 1.10
N VAL A 55 7.61 20.71 1.15
CA VAL A 55 6.27 20.19 0.88
C VAL A 55 5.26 20.68 1.92
N GLN A 56 5.71 20.96 3.15
CA GLN A 56 4.85 21.49 4.22
C GLN A 56 4.12 22.79 3.83
N ASP A 57 4.71 23.62 2.97
CA ASP A 57 4.11 24.89 2.53
C ASP A 57 2.94 24.70 1.56
N TYR A 58 2.71 23.46 1.13
CA TYR A 58 1.62 23.06 0.23
C TYR A 58 0.52 22.31 0.97
N ILE A 59 0.74 21.92 2.23
CA ILE A 59 -0.17 21.07 2.99
C ILE A 59 -1.10 21.95 3.84
N THR A 60 -2.35 21.51 3.97
CA THR A 60 -3.31 22.12 4.89
C THR A 60 -2.89 21.89 6.35
N GLU A 61 -3.16 22.85 7.23
CA GLU A 61 -2.73 22.81 8.64
C GLU A 61 -3.25 21.54 9.37
N ASP A 62 -4.48 21.12 9.08
CA ASP A 62 -5.10 19.90 9.62
C ASP A 62 -4.47 18.59 9.09
N SER A 63 -3.64 18.67 8.05
CA SER A 63 -2.98 17.53 7.41
C SER A 63 -1.50 17.41 7.78
N TYR A 64 -0.97 18.29 8.63
CA TYR A 64 0.48 18.34 8.92
C TYR A 64 0.98 17.10 9.66
N ASP A 65 0.27 16.64 10.69
CA ASP A 65 0.66 15.44 11.45
C ASP A 65 0.62 14.17 10.58
N ILE A 66 -0.37 14.10 9.68
CA ILE A 66 -0.47 13.02 8.68
C ILE A 66 0.76 13.04 7.78
N TRP A 67 1.13 14.21 7.27
CA TRP A 67 2.34 14.35 6.45
C TRP A 67 3.58 13.87 7.20
N LEU A 68 3.78 14.30 8.45
CA LEU A 68 4.94 13.90 9.25
C LEU A 68 5.05 12.39 9.40
N ALA A 69 3.93 11.71 9.66
CA ALA A 69 3.87 10.26 9.85
C ALA A 69 4.12 9.43 8.58
N GLN A 70 4.00 10.02 7.38
CA GLN A 70 4.18 9.26 6.13
C GLN A 70 5.66 8.96 5.81
N PRO A 71 5.97 7.81 5.20
CA PRO A 71 7.30 7.58 4.64
C PRO A 71 7.58 8.58 3.52
N LYS A 72 8.78 9.18 3.52
CA LYS A 72 9.19 10.21 2.56
C LYS A 72 9.90 9.55 1.37
N ASN A 73 9.12 9.12 0.38
CA ASN A 73 9.62 8.40 -0.79
C ASN A 73 9.74 9.34 -2.00
N THR A 74 10.87 9.29 -2.70
CA THR A 74 11.05 10.03 -3.96
C THR A 74 10.30 9.34 -5.09
N ILE A 75 9.94 10.13 -6.09
CA ILE A 75 9.41 9.64 -7.37
C ILE A 75 10.42 9.94 -8.47
N GLN A 76 10.49 9.09 -9.48
CA GLN A 76 11.36 9.31 -10.64
C GLN A 76 10.80 10.39 -11.56
N SER A 77 9.50 10.35 -11.81
CA SER A 77 8.80 11.28 -12.70
C SER A 77 7.31 11.32 -12.36
N TYR A 78 6.60 12.31 -12.92
CA TYR A 78 5.16 12.41 -12.80
C TYR A 78 4.54 13.05 -14.04
N GLU A 79 3.25 12.81 -14.24
CA GLU A 79 2.44 13.44 -15.27
C GLU A 79 1.06 13.81 -14.70
N ILE A 80 0.66 15.07 -14.82
CA ILE A 80 -0.66 15.53 -14.39
C ILE A 80 -1.68 15.07 -15.43
N LYS A 81 -2.55 14.13 -15.04
CA LYS A 81 -3.55 13.53 -15.94
C LYS A 81 -4.85 14.31 -15.95
N GLU A 82 -5.29 14.75 -14.77
CA GLU A 82 -6.58 15.40 -14.62
C GLU A 82 -6.56 16.42 -13.49
N VAL A 83 -7.20 17.57 -13.73
CA VAL A 83 -7.46 18.61 -12.74
C VAL A 83 -8.93 18.99 -12.88
N LYS A 84 -9.69 18.85 -11.81
CA LYS A 84 -11.12 19.16 -11.77
C LYS A 84 -11.43 20.04 -10.58
N VAL A 85 -11.73 21.31 -10.84
CA VAL A 85 -12.21 22.23 -9.79
C VAL A 85 -13.70 21.96 -9.55
N ALA A 86 -14.08 21.82 -8.29
CA ALA A 86 -15.46 21.61 -7.89
C ALA A 86 -16.32 22.86 -8.19
N PRO A 87 -17.64 22.71 -8.37
CA PRO A 87 -18.53 23.85 -8.65
C PRO A 87 -18.47 24.95 -7.58
N ASP A 88 -18.15 24.59 -6.32
CA ASP A 88 -17.99 25.53 -5.21
C ASP A 88 -16.74 26.42 -5.33
N ARG A 89 -15.81 26.07 -6.24
CA ARG A 89 -14.50 26.71 -6.48
C ARG A 89 -13.60 26.80 -5.24
N LYS A 90 -13.91 26.02 -4.21
CA LYS A 90 -13.14 25.91 -2.97
C LYS A 90 -12.38 24.61 -2.90
N GLN A 91 -12.77 23.63 -3.70
CA GLN A 91 -12.16 22.31 -3.72
C GLN A 91 -11.80 21.89 -5.14
N ALA A 92 -10.86 20.97 -5.26
CA ALA A 92 -10.52 20.35 -6.52
C ALA A 92 -9.98 18.93 -6.31
N ASP A 93 -10.25 18.06 -7.26
CA ASP A 93 -9.64 16.75 -7.38
C ASP A 93 -8.55 16.80 -8.45
N VAL A 94 -7.39 16.22 -8.14
CA VAL A 94 -6.28 16.13 -9.07
C VAL A 94 -5.78 14.70 -9.14
N THR A 95 -5.62 14.19 -10.36
CA THR A 95 -5.02 12.87 -10.62
C THR A 95 -3.67 13.05 -11.31
N VAL A 96 -2.63 12.49 -10.70
CA VAL A 96 -1.26 12.50 -11.22
C VAL A 96 -0.77 11.07 -11.38
N ALA A 97 -0.24 10.71 -12.54
CA ALA A 97 0.48 9.46 -12.71
C ALA A 97 1.92 9.66 -12.22
N ALA A 98 2.29 9.01 -11.11
CA ALA A 98 3.63 9.08 -10.54
C ALA A 98 4.40 7.79 -10.81
N THR A 99 5.66 7.90 -11.19
CA THR A 99 6.55 6.76 -11.48
C THR A 99 7.54 6.57 -10.34
N PHE A 100 7.58 5.37 -9.77
CA PHE A 100 8.40 5.02 -8.64
C PHE A 100 9.51 4.05 -9.07
N LEU A 101 10.70 4.25 -8.51
CA LEU A 101 11.78 3.26 -8.56
C LEU A 101 11.71 2.45 -7.27
N ILE A 102 11.39 1.17 -7.41
CA ILE A 102 11.24 0.27 -6.28
C ILE A 102 12.42 -0.71 -6.35
N PRO A 103 13.33 -0.75 -5.35
CA PRO A 103 14.55 -1.56 -5.42
C PRO A 103 14.30 -3.05 -5.72
N GLN A 104 13.19 -3.60 -5.24
CA GLN A 104 12.80 -5.00 -5.49
C GLN A 104 12.16 -5.28 -6.86
N PHE A 105 11.85 -4.25 -7.66
CA PHE A 105 11.29 -4.42 -9.00
C PHE A 105 12.29 -4.00 -10.09
N PRO A 106 12.47 -4.82 -11.15
CA PRO A 106 13.43 -4.52 -12.20
C PRO A 106 13.01 -3.36 -13.13
N ALA A 107 11.74 -2.96 -13.09
CA ALA A 107 11.18 -1.89 -13.91
C ALA A 107 10.48 -0.85 -13.03
N PRO A 108 10.47 0.45 -13.43
CA PRO A 108 9.71 1.48 -12.75
C PRO A 108 8.21 1.17 -12.75
N LEU A 109 7.54 1.50 -11.65
CA LEU A 109 6.10 1.31 -11.49
C LEU A 109 5.39 2.66 -11.58
N THR A 110 4.47 2.83 -12.53
CA THR A 110 3.64 4.04 -12.64
C THR A 110 2.27 3.79 -12.00
N GLN A 111 1.89 4.63 -11.05
CA GLN A 111 0.60 4.55 -10.35
C GLN A 111 -0.16 5.89 -10.38
N PRO A 112 -1.49 5.87 -10.57
CA PRO A 112 -2.31 7.06 -10.42
C PRO A 112 -2.45 7.44 -8.94
N GLN A 113 -2.12 8.70 -8.63
CA GLN A 113 -2.26 9.32 -7.33
C GLN A 113 -3.38 10.35 -7.40
N ARG A 114 -4.47 10.09 -6.67
CA ARG A 114 -5.57 11.06 -6.52
C ARG A 114 -5.33 11.89 -5.26
N SER A 115 -5.44 13.20 -5.41
CA SER A 115 -5.25 14.17 -4.33
C SER A 115 -6.38 15.18 -4.30
N GLN A 116 -6.78 15.57 -3.09
CA GLN A 116 -7.78 16.62 -2.88
C GLN A 116 -7.07 17.92 -2.54
N TRP A 117 -7.51 19.01 -3.17
CA TRP A 117 -6.94 20.34 -3.01
C TRP A 117 -8.02 21.30 -2.54
N VAL A 118 -7.65 22.19 -1.61
CA VAL A 118 -8.53 23.21 -1.02
C VAL A 118 -7.98 24.59 -1.35
N TYR A 119 -8.85 25.47 -1.82
CA TYR A 119 -8.54 26.86 -2.11
C TYR A 119 -8.85 27.73 -0.90
N GLN A 120 -7.81 28.24 -0.26
CA GLN A 120 -7.92 29.11 0.91
C GLN A 120 -6.81 30.16 0.89
N LYS A 121 -7.07 31.34 1.45
CA LYS A 121 -6.09 32.45 1.45
C LYS A 121 -5.52 32.76 0.04
N ARG A 122 -6.35 32.59 -1.00
CA ARG A 122 -6.00 32.76 -2.44
C ARG A 122 -4.95 31.78 -2.99
N GLN A 123 -4.70 30.68 -2.30
CA GLN A 123 -3.74 29.64 -2.68
C GLN A 123 -4.36 28.24 -2.56
N TRP A 124 -3.83 27.30 -3.32
CA TRP A 124 -4.23 25.90 -3.28
C TRP A 124 -3.32 25.12 -2.32
N PHE A 125 -3.95 24.35 -1.45
CA PHE A 125 -3.30 23.47 -0.49
C PHE A 125 -3.81 22.05 -0.67
N VAL A 126 -2.92 21.06 -0.59
CA VAL A 126 -3.31 19.66 -0.60
C VAL A 126 -3.87 19.28 0.77
N ARG A 127 -4.98 18.55 0.74
CA ARG A 127 -5.56 17.89 1.90
C ARG A 127 -5.18 16.43 1.85
N LEU A 128 -4.44 15.97 2.86
CA LEU A 128 -4.14 14.56 2.98
C LEU A 128 -5.36 13.87 3.59
N PRO A 129 -5.78 12.72 3.05
CA PRO A 129 -6.88 11.98 3.65
C PRO A 129 -6.47 11.59 5.07
N THR A 130 -7.31 11.92 6.05
CA THR A 130 -7.18 11.36 7.39
C THR A 130 -7.12 9.85 7.25
N PRO A 131 -6.07 9.17 7.76
CA PRO A 131 -6.06 7.72 7.83
C PRO A 131 -7.34 7.32 8.55
N ARG A 132 -8.27 6.70 7.82
CA ARG A 132 -9.53 6.25 8.42
C ARG A 132 -9.15 5.23 9.48
N ASP A 133 -9.77 5.33 10.65
CA ASP A 133 -9.65 4.31 11.67
C ASP A 133 -10.06 2.97 11.02
N ILE A 134 -9.19 1.97 11.12
CA ILE A 134 -9.44 0.65 10.55
C ILE A 134 -10.76 0.06 11.08
N ASN A 135 -11.13 0.43 12.32
CA ASN A 135 -12.37 0.00 12.96
C ASN A 135 -13.58 0.68 12.33
N ASP A 136 -13.47 1.92 11.87
CA ASP A 136 -14.57 2.64 11.23
C ASP A 136 -14.79 2.15 9.79
N ILE A 137 -13.72 1.83 9.06
CA ILE A 137 -13.83 1.09 7.78
C ILE A 137 -14.50 -0.27 8.02
N PHE A 138 -14.11 -0.99 9.07
CA PHE A 138 -14.72 -2.28 9.41
C PHE A 138 -16.21 -2.15 9.77
N LYS A 139 -16.60 -1.15 10.57
CA LYS A 139 -18.00 -0.93 10.94
C LYS A 139 -18.87 -0.57 9.73
N GLU A 140 -18.36 0.25 8.81
CA GLU A 140 -19.09 0.63 7.59
C GLU A 140 -19.28 -0.57 6.64
N VAL A 141 -18.25 -1.40 6.48
CA VAL A 141 -18.29 -2.54 5.55
C VAL A 141 -19.10 -3.72 6.11
N PHE A 142 -19.03 -3.95 7.43
CA PHE A 142 -19.60 -5.16 8.05
C PHE A 142 -20.82 -4.91 8.94
N GLY A 143 -21.22 -3.66 9.16
CA GLY A 143 -22.38 -3.30 9.98
C GLY A 143 -22.19 -3.63 11.47
N THR A 144 -22.95 -2.97 12.34
CA THR A 144 -22.87 -3.09 13.81
C THR A 144 -23.40 -4.41 14.39
N LYS A 145 -23.45 -5.48 13.59
CA LYS A 145 -23.85 -6.83 14.04
C LYS A 145 -22.98 -7.90 13.39
N GLY A 146 -21.70 -7.93 13.75
CA GLY A 146 -20.88 -9.12 13.63
C GLY A 146 -20.25 -9.38 15.00
N PRO A 147 -20.25 -10.63 15.53
CA PRO A 147 -19.42 -10.92 16.69
C PRO A 147 -17.99 -10.57 16.30
N ALA A 148 -17.20 -10.09 17.27
CA ALA A 148 -15.77 -9.89 17.08
C ALA A 148 -15.22 -11.10 16.32
N SER A 149 -14.87 -10.91 15.06
CA SER A 149 -14.12 -11.90 14.30
C SER A 149 -12.80 -11.97 15.03
N GLN A 150 -12.70 -12.91 15.98
CA GLN A 150 -11.42 -13.42 16.42
C GLN A 150 -10.59 -13.61 15.13
N PRO A 151 -9.33 -13.15 15.08
CA PRO A 151 -8.50 -13.33 13.89
C PRO A 151 -8.65 -14.79 13.49
N GLN A 152 -9.29 -15.02 12.33
CA GLN A 152 -9.40 -16.37 11.82
C GLN A 152 -7.95 -16.83 11.69
N PRO A 153 -7.58 -17.95 12.34
CA PRO A 153 -6.21 -18.42 12.29
C PRO A 153 -5.86 -18.53 10.80
N VAL A 154 -4.91 -17.71 10.38
CA VAL A 154 -4.42 -17.73 9.00
C VAL A 154 -3.92 -19.16 8.81
N LEU A 155 -4.66 -19.97 8.05
CA LEU A 155 -4.35 -21.38 7.93
C LEU A 155 -2.99 -21.48 7.23
N SER A 156 -2.06 -22.20 7.86
CA SER A 156 -0.76 -22.41 7.25
C SER A 156 -0.94 -23.13 5.91
N PRO A 157 -0.26 -22.69 4.83
CA PRO A 157 -0.25 -23.38 3.55
C PRO A 157 0.21 -24.85 3.63
N LEU A 158 0.99 -25.19 4.67
CA LEU A 158 1.43 -26.55 4.96
C LEU A 158 0.76 -27.05 6.24
N ARG A 159 0.10 -28.20 6.15
CA ARG A 159 -0.42 -28.93 7.32
C ARG A 159 0.65 -29.86 7.85
N PHE A 160 1.11 -29.63 9.07
CA PHE A 160 2.03 -30.53 9.78
C PHE A 160 1.22 -31.53 10.61
N ASP A 161 1.66 -32.79 10.65
CA ASP A 161 1.02 -33.80 11.48
C ASP A 161 1.25 -33.55 12.99
N GLN A 162 2.26 -32.72 13.33
CA GLN A 162 2.51 -32.25 14.70
C GLN A 162 2.69 -30.73 14.73
N ASN A 163 1.86 -30.06 15.54
CA ASN A 163 2.02 -28.67 15.95
C ASN A 163 1.36 -28.52 17.34
N PRO A 164 2.12 -28.43 18.44
CA PRO A 164 3.58 -28.35 18.53
C PRO A 164 4.29 -29.66 18.16
N ILE A 165 5.55 -29.56 17.77
CA ILE A 165 6.46 -30.70 17.52
C ILE A 165 6.81 -31.32 18.86
N ARG A 166 6.59 -32.63 19.02
CA ARG A 166 6.84 -33.33 20.28
C ARG A 166 8.12 -34.15 20.21
N LEU A 167 9.08 -33.81 21.06
CA LEU A 167 10.28 -34.60 21.30
C LEU A 167 10.02 -35.61 22.42
N PRO A 168 10.65 -36.80 22.39
CA PRO A 168 10.68 -37.71 23.54
C PRO A 168 11.40 -37.06 24.74
N GLY A 169 11.14 -37.58 25.95
CA GLY A 169 11.71 -37.08 27.21
C GLY A 169 13.23 -36.96 27.20
N ARG A 170 13.78 -36.10 28.07
CA ARG A 170 15.20 -35.70 28.08
C ARG A 170 16.16 -36.74 28.70
N GLU A 171 15.71 -37.96 28.99
CA GLU A 171 16.55 -38.95 29.66
C GLU A 171 17.70 -39.45 28.76
N GLY A 172 18.93 -39.03 29.10
CA GLY A 172 20.18 -39.69 28.70
C GLY A 172 20.63 -39.56 27.24
N ALA A 173 19.82 -39.05 26.32
CA ALA A 173 20.20 -38.93 24.91
C ALA A 173 20.99 -37.64 24.62
N GLY A 174 22.24 -37.78 24.19
CA GLY A 174 23.08 -36.66 23.72
C GLY A 174 22.53 -35.97 22.47
N GLU A 175 21.66 -36.64 21.72
CA GLU A 175 21.00 -36.12 20.52
C GLU A 175 19.66 -36.84 20.31
N ILE A 176 18.60 -36.09 20.03
CA ILE A 176 17.24 -36.57 19.79
C ILE A 176 16.80 -36.07 18.42
N THR A 177 16.31 -36.96 17.55
CA THR A 177 15.81 -36.58 16.22
C THR A 177 14.40 -37.10 16.02
N VAL A 178 13.50 -36.23 15.54
CA VAL A 178 12.12 -36.57 15.17
C VAL A 178 11.84 -36.15 13.74
N GLN A 179 10.97 -36.91 13.07
CA GLN A 179 10.47 -36.61 11.74
C GLN A 179 8.99 -36.28 11.83
N VAL A 180 8.63 -35.09 11.34
CA VAL A 180 7.27 -34.57 11.31
C VAL A 180 6.82 -34.50 9.86
N PRO A 181 5.93 -35.40 9.42
CA PRO A 181 5.35 -35.30 8.09
C PRO A 181 4.52 -34.01 7.96
N PHE A 182 4.51 -33.44 6.77
CA PHE A 182 3.65 -32.33 6.41
C PHE A 182 3.11 -32.48 5.00
N GLN A 183 2.04 -31.75 4.68
CA GLN A 183 1.39 -31.76 3.37
C GLN A 183 1.02 -30.36 2.92
N ASN A 184 1.21 -30.06 1.63
CA ASN A 184 0.64 -28.85 1.03
C ASN A 184 -0.85 -29.08 0.73
N GLU A 185 -1.73 -28.38 1.46
CA GLU A 185 -3.19 -28.47 1.27
C GLU A 185 -3.74 -27.37 0.36
N THR A 186 -2.86 -26.54 -0.21
CA THR A 186 -3.25 -25.50 -1.16
C THR A 186 -3.31 -26.02 -2.59
N THR A 187 -3.88 -25.21 -3.48
CA THR A 187 -3.94 -25.48 -4.93
C THR A 187 -2.72 -24.96 -5.68
N THR A 188 -1.73 -24.42 -4.97
CA THR A 188 -0.52 -23.80 -5.55
C THR A 188 0.75 -24.42 -4.98
N VAL A 189 1.88 -24.34 -5.69
CA VAL A 189 3.18 -24.73 -5.15
C VAL A 189 3.53 -23.85 -3.95
N VAL A 190 4.04 -24.46 -2.87
CA VAL A 190 4.51 -23.76 -1.68
C VAL A 190 6.01 -23.95 -1.55
N THR A 191 6.75 -22.86 -1.35
CA THR A 191 8.19 -22.88 -1.12
C THR A 191 8.53 -22.50 0.32
N VAL A 192 9.26 -23.37 1.02
CA VAL A 192 9.83 -23.11 2.34
C VAL A 192 11.12 -22.29 2.18
N LYS A 193 11.13 -21.08 2.73
CA LYS A 193 12.28 -20.16 2.75
C LYS A 193 12.70 -19.87 4.19
N ASP A 194 13.96 -19.48 4.37
CA ASP A 194 14.49 -18.96 5.64
C ASP A 194 14.25 -19.88 6.85
N LEU A 195 14.31 -21.20 6.64
CA LEU A 195 14.16 -22.19 7.71
C LEU A 195 15.25 -21.99 8.76
N SER A 196 14.84 -21.70 9.99
CA SER A 196 15.73 -21.37 11.10
C SER A 196 15.15 -21.81 12.44
N THR A 197 15.98 -21.81 13.47
CA THR A 197 15.60 -22.17 14.84
C THR A 197 16.07 -21.08 15.81
N ASN A 198 15.39 -20.94 16.94
CA ASN A 198 15.74 -19.96 17.95
C ASN A 198 16.77 -20.45 18.98
N CYS A 199 17.27 -21.67 18.84
CA CYS A 199 18.26 -22.28 19.73
C CYS A 199 19.39 -22.94 18.93
N PRO A 200 20.67 -22.70 19.28
CA PRO A 200 21.79 -23.49 18.74
C PRO A 200 21.70 -24.99 19.07
N CYS A 201 20.93 -25.34 20.10
CA CYS A 201 20.63 -26.71 20.49
C CYS A 201 19.61 -27.41 19.57
N LEU A 202 18.98 -26.68 18.63
CA LEU A 202 17.94 -27.18 17.76
C LEU A 202 18.35 -26.99 16.29
N LYS A 203 18.27 -28.05 15.51
CA LYS A 203 18.48 -28.04 14.06
C LYS A 203 17.21 -28.50 13.37
N ALA A 204 16.83 -27.84 12.28
CA ALA A 204 15.66 -28.17 11.49
C ALA A 204 16.03 -28.25 10.01
N GLU A 205 15.60 -29.30 9.33
CA GLU A 205 15.81 -29.52 7.89
C GLU A 205 14.53 -30.08 7.27
N VAL A 206 14.23 -29.67 6.05
CA VAL A 206 13.15 -30.26 5.25
C VAL A 206 13.76 -31.12 4.14
N ASP A 207 13.10 -32.22 3.81
CA ASP A 207 13.50 -33.10 2.70
C ASP A 207 13.35 -32.43 1.32
N LYS A 208 12.43 -31.47 1.22
CA LYS A 208 12.20 -30.65 0.03
C LYS A 208 11.77 -29.24 0.42
N THR A 209 12.25 -28.25 -0.33
CA THR A 209 11.91 -26.83 -0.14
C THR A 209 10.75 -26.39 -1.02
N GLU A 210 10.47 -27.07 -2.12
CA GLU A 210 9.30 -26.84 -2.99
C GLU A 210 8.33 -28.02 -2.86
N VAL A 211 7.06 -27.72 -2.61
CA VAL A 211 6.03 -28.71 -2.28
C VAL A 211 4.83 -28.46 -3.18
N GLN A 212 4.55 -29.39 -4.10
CA GLN A 212 3.43 -29.31 -5.03
C GLN A 212 2.08 -29.43 -4.32
N PRO A 213 0.96 -29.01 -4.93
CA PRO A 213 -0.38 -29.21 -4.38
C PRO A 213 -0.64 -30.67 -4.01
N GLY A 214 -1.06 -30.91 -2.77
CA GLY A 214 -1.30 -32.26 -2.24
C GLY A 214 -0.05 -33.08 -1.93
N GLU A 215 1.15 -32.59 -2.24
CA GLU A 215 2.40 -33.30 -1.99
C GLU A 215 2.76 -33.29 -0.51
N LYS A 216 3.38 -34.40 -0.07
CA LYS A 216 3.89 -34.57 1.29
C LYS A 216 5.41 -34.37 1.35
N GLY A 217 5.88 -33.86 2.47
CA GLY A 217 7.29 -33.74 2.83
C GLY A 217 7.53 -34.12 4.29
N ILE A 218 8.79 -34.08 4.71
CA ILE A 218 9.24 -34.44 6.05
C ILE A 218 10.09 -33.29 6.61
N LEU A 219 9.67 -32.76 7.75
CA LEU A 219 10.48 -31.88 8.59
C LEU A 219 11.24 -32.73 9.60
N THR A 220 12.56 -32.74 9.51
CA THR A 220 13.45 -33.38 10.48
C THR A 220 13.90 -32.35 11.50
N VAL A 221 13.64 -32.62 12.77
CA VAL A 221 14.05 -31.76 13.90
C VAL A 221 15.00 -32.54 14.79
N THR A 222 16.20 -32.01 14.98
CA THR A 222 17.24 -32.58 15.82
C THR A 222 17.52 -31.66 17.01
N TYR A 223 17.40 -32.18 18.22
CA TYR A 223 17.72 -31.50 19.46
C TYR A 223 18.97 -32.11 20.08
N ARG A 224 19.94 -31.26 20.44
CA ARG A 224 21.16 -31.65 21.16
C ARG A 224 21.14 -31.03 22.55
N THR A 225 21.32 -31.86 23.57
CA THR A 225 21.34 -31.42 24.96
C THR A 225 22.52 -30.44 25.18
N PRO A 226 22.26 -29.17 25.55
CA PRO A 226 23.32 -28.21 25.77
C PRO A 226 24.11 -28.53 27.05
N ALA A 227 25.42 -28.22 27.07
CA ALA A 227 26.31 -28.50 28.19
C ALA A 227 26.04 -27.65 29.45
N SER A 228 25.28 -26.56 29.32
CA SER A 228 24.83 -25.72 30.44
C SER A 228 23.32 -25.73 30.52
N ASP A 229 22.78 -25.95 31.71
CA ASP A 229 21.34 -25.93 32.01
C ASP A 229 20.80 -24.50 31.81
N SER A 230 20.42 -24.18 30.57
CA SER A 230 19.92 -22.86 30.20
C SER A 230 18.42 -22.82 30.50
N PRO A 231 17.92 -21.77 31.17
CA PRO A 231 16.55 -21.74 31.66
C PRO A 231 15.57 -21.78 30.49
N SER A 232 14.67 -22.76 30.51
CA SER A 232 13.33 -22.83 29.90
C SER A 232 13.00 -21.80 28.80
N ARG A 233 13.80 -21.76 27.72
CA ARG A 233 13.43 -21.00 26.51
C ARG A 233 12.48 -21.87 25.68
N ARG A 234 11.33 -21.30 25.30
CA ARG A 234 10.41 -21.92 24.34
C ARG A 234 11.20 -22.20 23.05
N LEU A 235 11.33 -23.46 22.68
CA LEU A 235 12.01 -23.87 21.45
C LEU A 235 11.06 -23.70 20.27
N VAL A 236 11.55 -23.16 19.17
CA VAL A 236 10.74 -22.85 17.99
C VAL A 236 11.51 -23.11 16.70
N VAL A 237 10.84 -23.71 15.71
CA VAL A 237 11.26 -23.76 14.31
C VAL A 237 10.48 -22.71 13.53
N GLN A 238 11.17 -21.85 12.80
CA GLN A 238 10.58 -20.76 12.03
C GLN A 238 10.93 -20.87 10.54
N ALA A 239 10.00 -20.49 9.67
CA ALA A 239 10.23 -20.42 8.23
C ALA A 239 9.28 -19.41 7.57
N THR A 240 9.62 -18.94 6.39
CA THR A 240 8.74 -18.12 5.53
C THR A 240 8.21 -18.98 4.39
N LEU A 241 6.90 -19.07 4.22
CA LEU A 241 6.28 -19.82 3.12
C LEU A 241 5.91 -18.86 1.98
N SER A 242 6.48 -19.11 0.80
CA SER A 242 6.25 -18.34 -0.43
C SER A 242 5.23 -19.09 -1.32
N PRO A 243 4.36 -18.40 -2.09
CA PRO A 243 4.30 -16.95 -2.32
C PRO A 243 3.50 -16.15 -1.28
N THR A 244 2.84 -16.80 -0.32
CA THR A 244 1.95 -16.12 0.64
C THR A 244 2.67 -15.25 1.67
N MET A 245 4.00 -15.32 1.74
CA MET A 245 4.83 -14.72 2.80
C MET A 245 4.35 -15.10 4.20
N PHE A 246 3.78 -16.29 4.34
CA PHE A 246 3.27 -16.76 5.61
C PHE A 246 4.43 -17.10 6.54
N LEU A 247 4.45 -16.52 7.74
CA LEU A 247 5.43 -16.84 8.77
C LEU A 247 4.99 -18.09 9.52
N LEU A 248 5.68 -19.19 9.27
CA LEU A 248 5.53 -20.44 10.00
C LEU A 248 6.29 -20.34 11.33
N ASP A 249 5.59 -20.63 12.42
CA ASP A 249 6.15 -20.71 13.77
C ASP A 249 5.65 -22.02 14.41
N LEU A 250 6.54 -23.01 14.49
CA LEU A 250 6.26 -24.33 15.05
C LEU A 250 6.95 -24.47 16.41
N PRO A 251 6.18 -24.47 17.51
CA PRO A 251 6.76 -24.70 18.84
C PRO A 251 7.27 -26.13 18.96
N VAL A 252 8.37 -26.31 19.69
CA VAL A 252 8.95 -27.61 20.01
C VAL A 252 8.83 -27.85 21.50
N GLU A 253 8.18 -28.94 21.87
CA GLU A 253 7.89 -29.32 23.24
C GLU A 253 8.43 -30.72 23.52
N PHE A 254 8.82 -30.98 24.77
CA PHE A 254 9.15 -32.33 25.21
C PHE A 254 7.86 -32.97 25.70
N SER A 255 7.60 -34.20 25.29
CA SER A 255 6.50 -34.98 25.83
C SER A 255 6.76 -35.17 27.32
N ASN A 256 5.84 -34.73 28.16
CA ASN A 256 5.83 -35.12 29.57
C ASN A 256 5.64 -36.64 29.62
N GLU A 257 6.45 -37.32 30.43
CA GLU A 257 6.19 -38.70 30.83
C GLU A 257 4.81 -38.85 31.48
#